data_AF-A0A382YEN6-F1
#
_entry.id   AF-A0A382YEN6-F1
#
_cell.length_a   1.000
_cell.length_b   1.000
_cell.length_c   1.000
_cell.angle_alpha   90.00
_cell.angle_beta   90.00
_cell.angle_gamma   90.00
#
_symmetry.space_group_name_H-M   'P 1'
#
loop_
_entity.id
_entity.type
_entity.pdbx_description
1 polymer ?
#
loop_
_entity_poly.entity_id
_entity_poly.type
_entity_poly.pdbx_seq_one_letter_code
_entity_poly.pdbx_strand_id
1 'polypeptide(L)'
;MIVVSLFIVNITSVRAEDNKTTVDPTRTSGGFPIILDKDKWSSQLVYDTIGACYQGTIRWVILTNPSLLGQMPGAMAQRQMVEHCFCVMDKIRKEVKLEDYRKKVLDPEWTGNIFMLKAVECVGDWQTLPTFFIKMPTPDNKTKEKNKILIKPEEPLQDSQEESPDQP
;
A
#
# COMPACT_ATOMS: atom_id res chain seq x y z
N MET A 1 2.52 63.02 -25.94
CA MET A 1 1.36 62.13 -26.14
C MET A 1 1.59 60.92 -25.25
N ILE A 2 0.96 60.88 -24.07
CA ILE A 2 1.09 59.76 -23.12
C ILE A 2 -0.28 59.10 -23.08
N VAL A 3 -0.39 57.87 -23.61
CA VAL A 3 -1.60 57.06 -23.51
C VAL A 3 -1.41 56.14 -22.31
N VAL A 4 -1.95 56.53 -21.16
CA VAL A 4 -2.07 55.64 -20.00
C VAL A 4 -3.40 54.92 -20.12
N SER A 5 -3.39 53.72 -20.68
CA SER A 5 -4.55 52.83 -20.71
C SER A 5 -4.79 52.26 -19.32
N LEU A 6 -5.81 52.79 -18.63
CA LEU A 6 -6.36 52.24 -17.40
C LEU A 6 -7.06 50.90 -17.70
N PHE A 7 -6.39 49.78 -17.41
CA PHE A 7 -7.04 48.47 -17.34
C PHE A 7 -7.74 48.34 -15.97
N ILE A 8 -9.06 48.52 -15.93
CA ILE A 8 -9.88 48.17 -14.77
C ILE A 8 -10.05 46.65 -14.77
N VAL A 9 -9.20 45.95 -14.01
CA VAL A 9 -9.38 44.52 -13.75
C VAL A 9 -10.51 44.40 -12.73
N ASN A 10 -11.69 43.98 -13.20
CA ASN A 10 -12.80 43.58 -12.34
C ASN A 10 -12.38 42.29 -11.60
N ILE A 11 -11.91 42.44 -10.37
CA ILE A 11 -11.62 41.33 -9.47
C ILE A 11 -12.97 40.87 -8.91
N THR A 12 -13.70 40.06 -9.66
CA THR A 12 -14.80 39.29 -9.06
C THR A 12 -14.16 38.29 -8.13
N SER A 13 -14.17 38.58 -6.83
CA SER A 13 -13.86 37.58 -5.82
C SER A 13 -14.92 36.48 -5.96
N VAL A 14 -14.54 35.35 -6.56
CA VAL A 14 -15.34 34.14 -6.48
C VAL A 14 -15.28 33.72 -5.02
N ARG A 15 -16.25 34.17 -4.21
CA ARG A 15 -16.49 33.57 -2.91
C ARG A 15 -16.94 32.15 -3.19
N ALA A 16 -16.03 31.19 -3.03
CA ALA A 16 -16.45 29.84 -2.70
C ALA A 16 -17.12 29.95 -1.33
N GLU A 17 -18.43 30.16 -1.31
CA GLU A 17 -19.23 29.86 -0.14
C GLU A 17 -19.12 28.35 0.04
N ASP A 18 -18.34 27.92 1.03
CA ASP A 18 -18.33 26.55 1.50
C ASP A 18 -19.76 26.24 1.97
N ASN A 19 -20.58 25.74 1.04
CA ASN A 19 -21.91 25.24 1.37
C ASN A 19 -21.67 24.14 2.39
N LYS A 20 -22.04 24.44 3.65
CA LYS A 20 -21.92 23.55 4.80
C LYS A 20 -22.20 22.14 4.31
N THR A 21 -21.21 21.26 4.46
CA THR A 21 -21.30 19.86 4.08
C THR A 21 -22.50 19.29 4.81
N THR A 22 -23.68 19.31 4.18
CA THR A 22 -24.82 18.55 4.65
C THR A 22 -24.31 17.14 4.66
N VAL A 23 -24.10 16.58 5.86
CA VAL A 23 -23.58 15.23 6.02
C VAL A 23 -24.60 14.33 5.35
N ASP A 24 -24.31 13.95 4.11
CA ASP A 24 -25.19 13.10 3.33
C ASP A 24 -25.16 11.72 3.99
N PRO A 25 -26.26 11.29 4.63
CA PRO A 25 -26.28 10.02 5.37
C PRO A 25 -26.11 8.82 4.43
N THR A 26 -26.17 9.02 3.11
CA THR A 26 -25.92 8.01 2.09
C THR A 26 -24.45 7.89 1.70
N ARG A 27 -23.54 8.69 2.27
CA ARG A 27 -22.11 8.70 1.94
C ARG A 27 -21.19 8.52 3.15
N THR A 28 -20.02 7.95 2.91
CA THR A 28 -18.93 7.85 3.90
C THR A 28 -18.29 9.20 4.16
N SER A 29 -17.47 9.33 5.20
CA SER A 29 -16.69 10.56 5.47
C SER A 29 -15.76 10.95 4.32
N GLY A 30 -15.30 9.97 3.53
CA GLY A 30 -14.53 10.20 2.30
C GLY A 30 -15.38 10.54 1.08
N GLY A 31 -16.69 10.69 1.24
CA GLY A 31 -17.60 11.05 0.16
C GLY A 31 -17.91 9.91 -0.80
N PHE A 32 -17.80 8.64 -0.39
CA PHE A 32 -18.18 7.48 -1.22
C PHE A 32 -19.60 7.00 -0.88
N PRO A 33 -20.37 6.47 -1.84
CA PRO A 33 -21.71 5.97 -1.55
C PRO A 33 -21.68 4.76 -0.61
N ILE A 34 -22.59 4.73 0.37
CA ILE A 34 -22.81 3.60 1.26
C ILE A 34 -23.75 2.62 0.56
N ILE A 35 -23.19 1.56 -0.01
CA ILE A 35 -23.95 0.53 -0.74
C ILE A 35 -24.18 -0.72 0.12
N LEU A 36 -23.23 -1.05 0.98
CA LEU A 36 -23.23 -2.27 1.79
C LEU A 36 -23.65 -1.98 3.23
N ASP A 37 -24.17 -3.02 3.91
CA ASP A 37 -24.52 -2.95 5.32
C ASP A 37 -23.31 -2.59 6.21
N LYS A 38 -23.60 -2.00 7.38
CA LYS A 38 -22.57 -1.47 8.30
C LYS A 38 -21.61 -2.54 8.81
N ASP A 39 -22.05 -3.79 8.91
CA ASP A 39 -21.29 -4.97 9.37
C ASP A 39 -20.43 -5.61 8.25
N LYS A 40 -20.51 -5.11 7.01
CA LYS A 40 -19.75 -5.64 5.88
C LYS A 40 -18.49 -4.83 5.61
N TRP A 41 -17.44 -5.56 5.21
CA TRP A 41 -16.22 -4.98 4.68
C TRP A 41 -16.53 -4.31 3.34
N SER A 42 -16.59 -2.97 3.31
CA SER A 42 -16.80 -2.24 2.07
C SER A 42 -15.58 -2.36 1.16
N SER A 43 -15.79 -2.33 -0.15
CA SER A 43 -14.69 -2.36 -1.12
C SER A 43 -13.70 -1.21 -0.91
N GLN A 44 -14.19 -0.04 -0.49
CA GLN A 44 -13.35 1.09 -0.11
C GLN A 44 -12.42 0.71 1.06
N LEU A 45 -12.98 0.18 2.16
CA LEU A 45 -12.18 -0.20 3.33
C LEU A 45 -11.16 -1.28 2.99
N VAL A 46 -11.56 -2.25 2.16
CA VAL A 46 -10.66 -3.31 1.67
C VAL A 46 -9.52 -2.70 0.86
N TYR A 47 -9.83 -1.82 -0.09
CA TYR A 47 -8.84 -1.14 -0.92
C TYR A 47 -7.88 -0.28 -0.10
N ASP A 48 -8.39 0.55 0.81
CA ASP A 48 -7.59 1.43 1.67
C ASP A 48 -6.65 0.60 2.56
N THR A 49 -7.14 -0.53 3.08
CA THR A 49 -6.35 -1.47 3.90
C THR A 49 -5.24 -2.13 3.10
N ILE A 50 -5.54 -2.59 1.88
CA ILE A 50 -4.53 -3.17 0.97
C ILE A 50 -3.49 -2.12 0.58
N GLY A 51 -3.92 -0.88 0.31
CA GLY A 51 -3.04 0.24 0.03
C GLY A 51 -2.07 0.52 1.18
N ALA A 52 -2.57 0.54 2.42
CA ALA A 52 -1.73 0.70 3.61
C ALA A 52 -0.72 -0.45 3.77
N CYS A 53 -1.16 -1.70 3.59
CA CYS A 53 -0.27 -2.86 3.58
C CYS A 53 0.80 -2.75 2.49
N TYR A 54 0.43 -2.33 1.29
CA TYR A 54 1.34 -2.22 0.16
C TYR A 54 2.44 -1.19 0.43
N GLN A 55 2.09 -0.02 0.96
CA GLN A 55 3.07 1.00 1.38
C GLN A 55 3.99 0.49 2.50
N GLY A 56 3.43 -0.24 3.48
CA GLY A 56 4.20 -0.91 4.51
C GLY A 56 5.17 -1.94 3.94
N THR A 57 4.74 -2.69 2.93
CA THR A 57 5.55 -3.71 2.24
C THR A 57 6.71 -3.08 1.47
N ILE A 58 6.47 -1.99 0.73
CA ILE A 58 7.55 -1.22 0.09
C ILE A 58 8.59 -0.80 1.13
N ARG A 59 8.14 -0.20 2.23
CA ARG A 59 9.04 0.22 3.31
C ARG A 59 9.82 -0.96 3.88
N TRP A 60 9.16 -2.09 4.10
CA TRP A 60 9.81 -3.30 4.61
C TRP A 60 10.89 -3.81 3.66
N VAL A 61 10.61 -3.88 2.35
CA VAL A 61 11.57 -4.29 1.32
C VAL A 61 12.76 -3.35 1.24
N ILE A 62 12.55 -2.02 1.31
CA ILE A 62 13.64 -1.03 1.30
C ILE A 62 14.51 -1.17 2.55
N LEU A 63 13.92 -1.41 3.72
CA LEU A 63 14.67 -1.60 4.96
C LEU A 63 15.54 -2.87 4.95
N THR A 64 15.09 -3.92 4.25
CA THR A 64 15.86 -5.16 4.10
C THR A 64 16.85 -5.11 2.92
N ASN A 65 16.59 -4.25 1.92
CA ASN A 65 17.42 -4.05 0.74
C ASN A 65 17.62 -2.55 0.43
N PRO A 66 18.53 -1.86 1.14
CA PRO A 66 18.72 -0.42 1.01
C PRO A 66 19.11 0.07 -0.40
N SER A 67 19.67 -0.80 -1.24
CA SER A 67 20.01 -0.50 -2.64
C SER A 67 18.80 -0.13 -3.51
N LEU A 68 17.59 -0.54 -3.11
CA LEU A 68 16.35 -0.26 -3.83
C LEU A 68 15.74 1.10 -3.46
N LEU A 69 16.39 1.89 -2.60
CA LEU A 69 15.90 3.20 -2.20
C LEU A 69 15.72 4.12 -3.43
N GLY A 70 14.53 4.69 -3.57
CA GLY A 70 14.20 5.57 -4.70
C GLY A 70 13.88 4.83 -6.01
N GLN A 71 13.95 3.49 -6.02
CA GLN A 71 13.56 2.69 -7.17
C GLN A 71 12.09 2.27 -7.07
N MET A 72 11.35 2.42 -8.17
CA MET A 72 10.00 1.87 -8.25
C MET A 72 10.11 0.35 -8.46
N PRO A 73 9.37 -0.49 -7.69
CA PRO A 73 9.33 -1.91 -7.97
C PRO A 73 8.80 -2.17 -9.38
N GLY A 74 9.36 -3.15 -10.10
CA GLY A 74 8.85 -3.55 -11.41
C GLY A 74 7.43 -4.15 -11.32
N ALA A 75 6.69 -4.19 -12.43
CA ALA A 75 5.28 -4.60 -12.46
C ALA A 75 5.00 -5.96 -11.78
N MET A 76 5.89 -6.95 -11.98
CA MET A 76 5.74 -8.27 -11.36
C MET A 76 5.97 -8.23 -9.85
N ALA A 77 6.92 -7.42 -9.37
CA ALA A 77 7.15 -7.22 -7.95
C ALA A 77 5.96 -6.50 -7.29
N GLN A 78 5.41 -5.47 -7.95
CA GLN A 78 4.20 -4.79 -7.46
C GLN A 78 3.03 -5.78 -7.34
N ARG A 79 2.87 -6.67 -8.33
CA ARG A 79 1.84 -7.72 -8.29
C ARG A 79 2.01 -8.64 -7.07
N GLN A 80 3.22 -9.12 -6.81
CA GLN A 80 3.50 -9.95 -5.62
C GLN A 80 3.21 -9.21 -4.31
N MET A 81 3.53 -7.91 -4.24
CA MET A 81 3.22 -7.08 -3.07
C MET A 81 1.71 -6.96 -2.83
N VAL A 82 0.91 -6.82 -3.88
CA VAL A 82 -0.55 -6.81 -3.76
C VAL A 82 -1.09 -8.18 -3.34
N GLU A 83 -0.57 -9.27 -3.90
CA GLU A 83 -0.95 -10.64 -3.52
C GLU A 83 -0.62 -10.95 -2.06
N HIS A 84 0.54 -10.50 -1.59
CA HIS A 84 0.90 -10.54 -0.18
C HIS A 84 -0.14 -9.80 0.69
N CYS A 85 -0.53 -8.60 0.26
CA CYS A 85 -1.52 -7.81 0.99
C CYS A 85 -2.93 -8.38 0.98
N PHE A 86 -3.30 -9.18 -0.03
CA PHE A 86 -4.54 -9.96 0.01
C PHE A 86 -4.49 -11.00 1.14
N CYS A 87 -3.38 -11.72 1.30
CA CYS A 87 -3.21 -12.67 2.41
C CYS A 87 -3.30 -11.97 3.78
N VAL A 88 -2.60 -10.84 3.95
CA VAL A 88 -2.64 -10.06 5.20
C VAL A 88 -4.05 -9.60 5.50
N MET A 89 -4.74 -9.04 4.50
CA MET A 89 -6.11 -8.57 4.63
C MET A 89 -7.06 -9.71 5.04
N ASP A 90 -6.97 -10.87 4.41
CA ASP A 90 -7.86 -11.99 4.72
C ASP A 90 -7.60 -12.58 6.11
N LYS A 91 -6.34 -12.61 6.57
CA LYS A 91 -6.02 -12.97 7.97
C LYS A 91 -6.62 -11.96 8.95
N ILE A 92 -6.50 -10.66 8.69
CA ILE A 92 -7.10 -9.61 9.54
C ILE A 92 -8.63 -9.76 9.56
N ARG A 93 -9.27 -9.96 8.42
CA ARG A 93 -10.73 -10.14 8.31
C ARG A 93 -11.23 -11.38 9.06
N LYS A 94 -10.40 -12.43 9.11
CA LYS A 94 -10.71 -13.67 9.84
C LYS A 94 -10.64 -13.49 11.35
N GLU A 95 -9.71 -12.69 11.85
CA GLU A 95 -9.41 -12.58 13.28
C GLU A 95 -10.02 -11.35 13.96
N VAL A 96 -10.19 -10.25 13.23
CA VAL A 96 -10.64 -8.96 13.77
C VAL A 96 -12.04 -8.66 13.28
N LYS A 97 -12.96 -8.45 14.21
CA LYS A 97 -14.31 -7.97 13.89
C LYS A 97 -14.23 -6.60 13.24
N LEU A 98 -15.06 -6.37 12.23
CA LEU A 98 -15.05 -5.12 11.45
C LEU A 98 -15.20 -3.86 12.33
N GLU A 99 -16.07 -3.90 13.34
CA GLU A 99 -16.26 -2.76 14.25
C GLU A 99 -15.00 -2.43 15.05
N ASP A 100 -14.29 -3.46 15.52
CA ASP A 100 -13.03 -3.30 16.24
C ASP A 100 -11.94 -2.80 15.31
N TYR A 101 -11.89 -3.33 14.08
CA TYR A 101 -10.97 -2.87 13.05
C TYR A 101 -11.14 -1.36 12.79
N ARG A 102 -12.37 -0.89 12.55
CA ARG A 102 -12.63 0.54 12.28
C ARG A 102 -12.21 1.46 13.43
N LYS A 103 -12.28 1.00 14.68
CA LYS A 103 -11.84 1.77 15.85
C LYS A 103 -10.32 1.78 16.01
N LYS A 104 -9.67 0.63 15.77
CA LYS A 104 -8.25 0.42 16.06
C LYS A 104 -7.32 0.73 14.89
N VAL A 105 -7.79 0.72 13.65
CA VAL A 105 -6.94 0.94 12.48
C VAL A 105 -6.23 2.31 12.50
N LEU A 106 -6.80 3.28 13.20
CA LEU A 106 -6.22 4.62 13.38
C LEU A 106 -5.13 4.66 14.46
N ASP A 107 -5.03 3.63 15.30
CA ASP A 107 -3.96 3.47 16.28
C ASP A 107 -2.70 2.93 15.58
N PRO A 108 -1.62 3.72 15.46
CA PRO A 108 -0.42 3.31 14.74
C PRO A 108 0.31 2.13 15.38
N GLU A 109 0.25 1.98 16.71
CA GLU A 109 0.91 0.88 17.40
C GLU A 109 0.18 -0.43 17.12
N TRP A 110 -1.15 -0.42 17.31
CA TRP A 110 -1.98 -1.59 17.00
C TRP A 110 -1.87 -1.99 15.53
N THR A 111 -1.99 -1.01 14.62
CA THR A 111 -1.91 -1.23 13.17
C THR A 111 -0.53 -1.75 12.76
N GLY A 112 0.56 -1.13 13.23
CA GLY A 112 1.92 -1.59 12.92
C GLY A 112 2.14 -3.04 13.37
N ASN A 113 1.72 -3.36 14.60
CA ASN A 113 1.89 -4.70 15.17
C ASN A 113 1.08 -5.76 14.43
N ILE A 114 -0.23 -5.53 14.22
CA ILE A 114 -1.08 -6.54 13.58
C ILE A 114 -0.71 -6.76 12.11
N PHE A 115 -0.41 -5.69 11.36
CA PHE A 115 -0.01 -5.83 9.96
C PHE A 115 1.34 -6.52 9.82
N MET A 116 2.33 -6.16 10.64
CA MET A 116 3.64 -6.80 10.59
C MET A 116 3.56 -8.27 10.99
N LEU A 117 2.81 -8.61 12.04
CA LEU A 117 2.58 -9.99 12.45
C LEU A 117 1.96 -10.82 11.32
N LYS A 118 0.88 -10.31 10.72
CA LYS A 118 0.20 -11.03 9.62
C LYS A 118 1.01 -11.07 8.34
N ALA A 119 1.83 -10.05 8.05
CA ALA A 119 2.77 -10.06 6.94
C ALA A 119 3.80 -11.19 7.11
N VAL A 120 4.41 -11.29 8.30
CA VAL A 120 5.39 -12.34 8.63
C VAL A 120 4.76 -13.73 8.49
N GLU A 121 3.55 -13.93 9.01
CA GLU A 121 2.80 -15.17 8.84
C GLU A 121 2.52 -15.47 7.36
N CYS A 122 2.13 -14.49 6.55
CA CYS A 122 1.86 -14.68 5.12
C CYS A 122 3.11 -15.08 4.31
N VAL A 123 4.30 -14.57 4.67
CA VAL A 123 5.54 -15.03 4.02
C VAL A 123 5.92 -16.43 4.51
N GLY A 124 5.73 -16.74 5.80
CA GLY A 124 6.05 -18.04 6.38
C GLY A 124 5.14 -19.17 5.90
N ASP A 125 3.82 -18.99 6.00
CA ASP A 125 2.80 -20.01 5.72
C ASP A 125 2.60 -20.21 4.21
N TRP A 126 2.61 -19.11 3.45
CA TRP A 126 2.17 -19.08 2.05
C TRP A 126 3.26 -18.64 1.06
N GLN A 127 4.48 -18.39 1.53
CA GLN A 127 5.62 -17.98 0.69
C GLN A 127 5.30 -16.77 -0.20
N THR A 128 4.49 -15.85 0.31
CA THR A 128 4.23 -14.57 -0.37
C THR A 128 5.51 -13.74 -0.48
N LEU A 129 5.61 -12.87 -1.49
CA LEU A 129 6.82 -12.10 -1.83
C LEU A 129 8.08 -12.93 -2.18
N PRO A 130 7.98 -13.98 -3.02
CA PRO A 130 9.09 -14.88 -3.29
C PRO A 130 10.32 -14.20 -3.93
N THR A 131 10.14 -13.07 -4.62
CA THR A 131 11.26 -12.29 -5.17
C THR A 131 12.09 -11.60 -4.09
N PHE A 132 11.50 -11.29 -2.94
CA PHE A 132 12.17 -10.56 -1.85
C PHE A 132 12.59 -11.46 -0.69
N PHE A 133 11.84 -12.55 -0.44
CA PHE A 133 12.04 -13.42 0.70
C PHE A 133 11.94 -14.88 0.28
N ILE A 134 13.07 -15.60 0.30
CA ILE A 134 13.14 -17.01 -0.10
C ILE A 134 12.83 -17.95 1.09
N LYS A 135 13.29 -17.60 2.30
CA LYS A 135 12.96 -18.27 3.57
C LYS A 135 13.04 -17.27 4.71
N MET A 136 11.95 -17.08 5.43
CA MET A 136 11.99 -16.39 6.72
C MET A 136 12.55 -17.35 7.77
N PRO A 137 13.42 -16.90 8.68
CA PRO A 137 13.78 -17.73 9.84
C PRO A 137 12.50 -17.96 10.65
N THR A 138 12.11 -19.22 10.80
CA THR A 138 11.11 -19.61 11.80
C THR A 138 11.61 -19.16 13.18
N PRO A 139 10.73 -18.74 14.10
CA PRO A 139 11.11 -18.46 15.47
C PRO A 139 11.34 -19.80 16.17
N ASP A 140 12.45 -20.46 15.85
CA ASP A 140 12.90 -21.62 16.57
C ASP A 140 13.36 -21.11 17.94
N ASN A 141 12.57 -21.43 18.95
CA ASN A 141 12.82 -21.09 20.33
C ASN A 141 14.02 -21.91 20.83
N LYS A 142 15.23 -21.54 20.38
CA LYS A 142 16.56 -21.88 20.92
C LYS A 142 17.68 -21.29 20.06
N THR A 143 18.51 -20.52 20.74
CA THR A 143 19.92 -20.21 20.41
C THR A 143 20.17 -18.85 19.75
N LYS A 144 20.84 -18.00 20.53
CA LYS A 144 21.46 -16.74 20.12
C LYS A 144 22.50 -17.02 19.04
N GLU A 145 22.24 -16.61 17.80
CA GLU A 145 23.30 -16.21 16.86
C GLU A 145 22.69 -15.41 15.70
N LYS A 146 23.50 -14.51 15.12
CA LYS A 146 23.08 -13.42 14.22
C LYS A 146 22.33 -13.93 12.98
N ASN A 147 21.01 -13.81 12.98
CA ASN A 147 20.17 -14.11 11.82
C ASN A 147 20.39 -13.07 10.70
N LYS A 148 21.26 -13.39 9.74
CA LYS A 148 21.25 -12.75 8.43
C LYS A 148 20.15 -13.38 7.58
N ILE A 149 19.21 -12.55 7.14
CA ILE A 149 18.28 -12.86 6.06
C ILE A 149 19.14 -13.26 4.84
N LEU A 150 18.92 -14.46 4.29
CA LEU A 150 19.66 -14.93 3.11
C LEU A 150 19.03 -14.29 1.86
N ILE A 151 19.62 -13.17 1.43
CA ILE A 151 19.27 -12.47 0.20
C ILE A 151 19.77 -13.31 -1.00
N LYS A 152 18.93 -13.52 -2.02
CA LYS A 152 19.36 -14.18 -3.26
C LYS A 152 20.49 -13.37 -3.90
N PRO A 153 21.61 -13.98 -4.31
CA PRO A 153 22.53 -13.33 -5.23
C PRO A 153 21.78 -13.02 -6.53
N GLU A 154 21.88 -11.77 -6.98
CA GLU A 154 21.35 -11.32 -8.27
C GLU A 154 22.14 -12.02 -9.37
N GLU A 155 21.52 -12.98 -10.06
CA GLU A 155 22.07 -13.51 -11.31
C GLU A 155 22.07 -12.37 -12.33
N PRO A 156 23.15 -12.13 -13.08
CA PRO A 156 23.15 -11.12 -14.12
C PRO A 156 22.07 -11.48 -15.15
N LEU A 157 21.10 -10.58 -15.35
CA LEU A 157 20.19 -10.63 -16.48
C LEU A 157 21.05 -10.65 -17.75
N GLN A 158 21.07 -11.81 -18.43
CA GLN A 158 21.55 -11.88 -19.80
C GLN A 158 20.65 -10.99 -20.65
N ASP A 159 21.26 -9.93 -21.17
CA ASP A 159 20.78 -9.02 -22.20
C ASP A 159 20.00 -9.82 -23.26
N SER A 160 18.67 -9.71 -23.23
CA SER A 160 17.82 -10.25 -24.28
C SER A 160 18.00 -9.31 -25.47
N GLN A 161 18.72 -9.80 -26.48
CA GLN A 161 18.93 -9.14 -27.75
C GLN A 161 17.63 -8.52 -28.27
N GLU A 162 17.62 -7.19 -28.37
CA GLU A 162 16.66 -6.43 -29.18
C GLU A 162 16.85 -6.84 -30.65
N GLU A 163 15.98 -7.71 -31.15
CA GLU A 163 15.88 -7.96 -32.59
C GLU A 163 14.97 -6.87 -33.19
N SER A 164 15.61 -5.90 -33.84
CA SER A 164 14.97 -4.84 -34.63
C SER A 164 14.13 -5.44 -35.76
N PRO A 165 12.85 -5.06 -35.95
CA PRO A 165 12.12 -5.49 -37.13
C PRO A 165 12.53 -4.64 -38.34
N ASP A 166 13.41 -5.21 -39.17
CA ASP A 166 13.54 -4.81 -40.58
C ASP A 166 12.22 -5.12 -41.29
N GLN A 167 11.65 -4.13 -41.97
CA GLN A 167 10.49 -4.32 -42.84
C GLN A 167 10.89 -4.01 -44.30
N PRO A 168 10.60 -4.91 -45.26
CA PRO A 168 10.87 -4.71 -46.69
C PRO A 168 9.95 -3.69 -47.36
#